data_AF-A0A9Y6M819-F1
#
_entry.id   AF-A0A9Y6M819-F1
#
_cell.length_a   1.000
_cell.length_b   1.000
_cell.length_c   1.000
_cell.angle_alpha   90.00
_cell.angle_beta   90.00
_cell.angle_gamma   90.00
#
_symmetry.space_group_name_H-M   'P 1'
#
loop_
_entity.id
_entity.type
_entity.pdbx_description
1 polymer ?
#
loop_
_entity_poly.entity_id
_entity_poly.type
_entity_poly.pdbx_seq_one_letter_code
_entity_poly.pdbx_strand_id
1 'polypeptide(L)'
;MSSNQSFKIKHEEAYASLMRGLKELDLQGPCVPSDLVLIGDHAFPLAMNSRGQVLMAASLYGSGRIVVLGHEGYLKAFPALVENALTWLRGDGSDNLSVGVHRNVSAAANSLKKSSFQVEVVGAFSDRLGVGVYVTDAYSVGSDPKDLVAFLKAGGGVLIAGQAWNWAANHPKENTLHQFDGNKVSGVAGIYFTERYGEAENLPVYPQISSSWMSLATGRDFKDDLEFLLQGVSEFNLPSEYLCSEVLVHSPLAFPIGTTEDGRPFLAGAYYGRGRVIAVTHEGCLKFESMAPFWRNAIHWLDEGRKGVVGVMVDPALKVLRNKILNLMGLSLLKATISAGSYKATIPSEAIKDTYHFRHLLYRFAAHVTTGGKLNNHEEGCLKKLGSDCNVYLQMKAHDCFHYRQVLAALTDVLKRSGLPQVSDSCPVMTPKDHLLLSVGSAVYKVCPNPDALRPYLIKDNPAMPVVCNHKIKIDANTA
;
A
#
# COMPACT_ATOMS: atom_id res chain seq x y z
N MET A 1 -3.55 -26.88 -1.68
CA MET A 1 -3.39 -25.60 -0.96
C MET A 1 -3.21 -24.50 -1.98
N SER A 2 -4.02 -23.45 -1.96
CA SER A 2 -3.93 -22.35 -2.93
C SER A 2 -2.65 -21.54 -2.70
N SER A 3 -2.01 -21.05 -3.76
CA SER A 3 -0.81 -20.19 -3.74
C SER A 3 -0.91 -19.04 -2.73
N ASN A 4 -2.11 -18.48 -2.52
CA ASN A 4 -2.34 -17.33 -1.66
C ASN A 4 -2.23 -17.68 -0.16
N GLN A 5 -2.43 -18.95 0.20
CA GLN A 5 -2.26 -19.42 1.58
C GLN A 5 -0.76 -19.59 1.92
N SER A 6 0.07 -19.94 0.93
CA SER A 6 1.53 -20.11 1.10
C SER A 6 2.25 -18.78 1.39
N PHE A 7 1.88 -17.68 0.71
CA PHE A 7 2.53 -16.38 0.92
C PHE A 7 2.13 -15.71 2.25
N LYS A 8 0.87 -15.85 2.68
CA LYS A 8 0.45 -15.36 4.01
C LYS A 8 1.26 -16.03 5.12
N ILE A 9 1.50 -17.34 5.00
CA ILE A 9 2.32 -18.10 5.95
C ILE A 9 3.75 -17.56 5.97
N LYS A 10 4.33 -17.21 4.82
CA LYS A 10 5.70 -16.66 4.73
C LYS A 10 5.87 -15.30 5.43
N HIS A 11 4.92 -14.38 5.33
CA HIS A 11 5.02 -13.08 6.03
C HIS A 11 4.94 -13.24 7.55
N GLU A 12 4.03 -14.08 8.06
CA GLU A 12 3.92 -14.34 9.49
C GLU A 12 5.16 -15.08 10.04
N GLU A 13 5.71 -16.03 9.29
CA GLU A 13 6.96 -16.72 9.64
C GLU A 13 8.15 -15.75 9.66
N ALA A 14 8.27 -14.88 8.65
CA ALA A 14 9.31 -13.86 8.58
C ALA A 14 9.19 -12.86 9.74
N TYR A 15 7.98 -12.36 10.01
CA TYR A 15 7.71 -11.49 11.14
C TYR A 15 8.06 -12.18 12.47
N ALA A 16 7.63 -13.43 12.69
CA ALA A 16 7.97 -14.18 13.90
C ALA A 16 9.48 -14.38 14.06
N SER A 17 10.21 -14.61 12.97
CA SER A 17 11.68 -14.70 12.98
C SER A 17 12.34 -13.38 13.36
N LEU A 18 11.89 -12.27 12.77
CA LEU A 18 12.44 -10.93 13.00
C LEU A 18 12.15 -10.44 14.42
N MET A 19 10.96 -10.72 14.93
CA MET A 19 10.47 -10.24 16.23
C MET A 19 10.76 -11.20 17.38
N ARG A 20 11.47 -12.31 17.12
CA ARG A 20 11.73 -13.37 18.09
C ARG A 20 12.40 -12.85 19.36
N GLY A 21 11.79 -13.15 20.50
CA GLY A 21 12.31 -12.82 21.83
C GLY A 21 12.11 -11.36 22.25
N LEU A 22 11.56 -10.51 21.37
CA LEU A 22 11.18 -9.14 21.70
C LEU A 22 9.79 -9.14 22.33
N LYS A 23 9.63 -8.36 23.41
CA LYS A 23 8.34 -8.15 24.06
C LYS A 23 7.76 -6.77 23.75
N GLU A 24 8.64 -5.79 23.63
CA GLU A 24 8.30 -4.41 23.33
C GLU A 24 9.45 -3.76 22.56
N LEU A 25 9.12 -2.66 21.87
CA LEU A 25 10.05 -1.77 21.21
C LEU A 25 9.84 -0.37 21.80
N ASP A 26 10.71 0.02 22.71
CA ASP A 26 10.69 1.37 23.29
C ASP A 26 11.28 2.39 22.31
N LEU A 27 10.40 3.09 21.58
CA LEU A 27 10.79 4.12 20.62
C LEU A 27 10.80 5.52 21.24
N GLN A 28 10.46 5.68 22.52
CA GLN A 28 10.31 6.98 23.21
C GLN A 28 11.65 7.70 23.49
N GLY A 29 12.75 7.14 23.02
CA GLY A 29 14.07 7.76 23.07
C GLY A 29 14.19 9.00 22.16
N PRO A 30 15.41 9.54 22.02
CA PRO A 30 15.64 10.80 21.28
C PRO A 30 15.52 10.67 19.75
N CYS A 31 15.25 9.47 19.25
CA CYS A 31 15.20 9.17 17.82
C CYS A 31 13.76 9.32 17.31
N VAL A 32 13.53 10.32 16.46
CA VAL A 32 12.21 10.54 15.83
C VAL A 32 12.17 9.85 14.47
N PRO A 33 11.42 8.75 14.31
CA PRO A 33 11.45 7.98 13.08
C PRO A 33 10.67 8.65 11.94
N SER A 34 10.94 8.24 10.70
CA SER A 34 10.03 8.45 9.57
C SER A 34 8.85 7.49 9.63
N ASP A 35 7.67 7.97 9.24
CA ASP A 35 6.55 7.11 8.82
C ASP A 35 6.89 6.48 7.46
N LEU A 36 6.83 5.15 7.39
CA LEU A 36 7.13 4.37 6.20
C LEU A 36 5.84 4.06 5.44
N VAL A 37 5.87 4.20 4.11
CA VAL A 37 4.77 3.78 3.24
C VAL A 37 5.14 2.47 2.55
N LEU A 38 4.25 1.49 2.69
CA LEU A 38 4.41 0.15 2.12
C LEU A 38 3.45 -0.03 0.94
N ILE A 39 4.01 -0.27 -0.25
CA ILE A 39 3.24 -0.56 -1.48
C ILE A 39 3.65 -1.84 -2.20
N GLY A 40 4.77 -2.46 -1.81
CA GLY A 40 5.22 -3.71 -2.41
C GLY A 40 4.40 -4.91 -1.95
N ASP A 41 4.22 -5.89 -2.84
CA ASP A 41 3.43 -7.11 -2.53
C ASP A 41 4.04 -7.95 -1.40
N HIS A 42 5.36 -7.85 -1.22
CA HIS A 42 6.11 -8.54 -0.17
C HIS A 42 6.44 -7.65 1.04
N ALA A 43 6.05 -6.37 1.02
CA ALA A 43 6.34 -5.46 2.11
C ALA A 43 5.35 -5.68 3.27
N PHE A 44 5.86 -5.75 4.50
CA PHE A 44 5.04 -5.86 5.72
C PHE A 44 5.68 -5.09 6.88
N PRO A 45 4.88 -4.57 7.83
CA PRO A 45 5.39 -3.83 8.96
C PRO A 45 5.97 -4.77 10.03
N LEU A 46 7.03 -4.31 10.68
CA LEU A 46 7.59 -4.91 11.90
C LEU A 46 7.14 -4.14 13.15
N ALA A 47 6.96 -2.82 13.02
CA ALA A 47 6.49 -1.94 14.09
C ALA A 47 5.47 -0.95 13.52
N MET A 48 4.28 -0.89 14.13
CA MET A 48 3.22 0.06 13.80
C MET A 48 2.70 0.69 15.08
N ASN A 49 2.59 2.01 15.11
CA ASN A 49 2.11 2.74 16.29
C ASN A 49 0.57 2.84 16.34
N SER A 50 0.05 3.41 17.42
CA SER A 50 -1.40 3.56 17.63
C SER A 50 -2.09 4.42 16.56
N ARG A 51 -1.33 5.31 15.91
CA ARG A 51 -1.75 6.14 14.76
C ARG A 51 -1.77 5.40 13.43
N GLY A 52 -1.39 4.12 13.41
CA GLY A 52 -1.32 3.32 12.19
C GLY A 52 -0.11 3.63 11.29
N GLN A 53 0.86 4.41 11.79
CA GLN A 53 2.11 4.71 11.08
C GLN A 53 3.07 3.53 11.20
N VAL A 54 3.79 3.23 10.13
CA VAL A 54 4.75 2.12 10.10
C VAL A 54 6.14 2.68 10.38
N LEU A 55 6.81 2.19 11.42
CA LEU A 55 8.09 2.73 11.87
C LEU A 55 9.27 1.83 11.51
N MET A 56 8.99 0.55 11.24
CA MET A 56 9.95 -0.45 10.78
C MET A 56 9.22 -1.42 9.85
N ALA A 57 9.87 -1.88 8.80
CA ALA A 57 9.28 -2.78 7.82
C ALA A 57 10.30 -3.75 7.24
N ALA A 58 9.81 -4.83 6.64
CA ALA A 58 10.62 -5.77 5.89
C ALA A 58 9.95 -6.11 4.56
N SER A 59 10.76 -6.53 3.57
CA SER A 59 10.27 -6.92 2.26
C SER A 59 11.24 -7.87 1.56
N LEU A 60 10.81 -8.37 0.40
CA LEU A 60 11.60 -9.19 -0.52
C LEU A 60 11.77 -8.43 -1.83
N TYR A 61 12.93 -8.60 -2.49
CA TYR A 61 13.14 -8.11 -3.85
C TYR A 61 14.03 -9.07 -4.63
N GLY A 62 13.51 -9.61 -5.73
CA GLY A 62 14.15 -10.73 -6.43
C GLY A 62 14.29 -11.92 -5.48
N SER A 63 15.53 -12.38 -5.28
CA SER A 63 15.85 -13.43 -4.32
C SER A 63 16.31 -12.92 -2.95
N GLY A 64 16.54 -11.61 -2.81
CA GLY A 64 17.05 -11.03 -1.57
C GLY A 64 15.98 -10.47 -0.66
N ARG A 65 16.45 -9.97 0.49
CA ARG A 65 15.63 -9.56 1.63
C ARG A 65 16.08 -8.19 2.09
N ILE A 66 15.13 -7.37 2.54
CA ILE A 66 15.43 -6.04 3.09
C ILE A 66 14.67 -5.80 4.38
N VAL A 67 15.34 -5.17 5.34
CA VAL A 67 14.76 -4.62 6.56
C VAL A 67 15.05 -3.13 6.59
N VAL A 68 14.01 -2.34 6.89
CA VAL A 68 14.04 -0.88 6.88
C VAL A 68 13.62 -0.38 8.26
N LEU A 69 14.49 0.41 8.90
CA LEU A 69 14.20 1.05 10.18
C LEU A 69 14.03 2.55 9.99
N GLY A 70 12.94 3.12 10.51
CA GLY A 70 12.60 4.54 10.36
C GLY A 70 13.57 5.53 11.03
N HIS A 71 14.65 5.06 11.67
CA HIS A 71 15.72 5.91 12.21
C HIS A 71 17.02 5.11 12.36
N GLU A 72 18.18 5.70 12.06
CA GLU A 72 19.48 5.00 12.15
C GLU A 72 19.87 4.63 13.58
N GLY A 73 19.46 5.44 14.57
CA GLY A 73 19.66 5.17 16.00
C GLY A 73 19.07 3.83 16.48
N TYR A 74 18.08 3.27 15.77
CA TYR A 74 17.46 1.99 16.10
C TYR A 74 18.40 0.79 15.89
N LEU A 75 19.42 0.94 15.05
CA LEU A 75 20.49 -0.07 14.93
C LEU A 75 21.24 -0.30 16.25
N LYS A 76 21.29 0.72 17.12
CA LYS A 76 21.89 0.64 18.45
C LYS A 76 20.86 0.33 19.52
N ALA A 77 19.66 0.91 19.43
CA ALA A 77 18.63 0.76 20.46
C ALA A 77 18.08 -0.68 20.55
N PHE A 78 18.03 -1.41 19.42
CA PHE A 78 17.42 -2.74 19.36
C PHE A 78 18.40 -3.82 18.88
N PRO A 79 19.46 -4.14 19.65
CA PRO A 79 20.49 -5.10 19.22
C PRO A 79 19.92 -6.50 18.93
N ALA A 80 18.93 -6.95 19.70
CA ALA A 80 18.26 -8.24 19.47
C ALA A 80 17.45 -8.26 18.16
N LEU A 81 16.78 -7.15 17.82
CA LEU A 81 16.10 -7.01 16.53
C LEU A 81 17.10 -7.02 15.37
N VAL A 82 18.22 -6.30 15.52
CA VAL A 82 19.28 -6.27 14.51
C VAL A 82 19.86 -7.66 14.29
N GLU A 83 20.15 -8.42 15.35
CA GLU A 83 20.66 -9.79 15.24
C GLU A 83 19.68 -10.74 14.53
N ASN A 84 18.39 -10.67 14.89
CA ASN A 84 17.33 -11.40 14.19
C ASN A 84 17.24 -10.98 12.72
N ALA A 85 17.33 -9.68 12.43
CA ALA A 85 17.32 -9.14 11.08
C ALA A 85 18.47 -9.67 10.24
N LEU A 86 19.71 -9.63 10.74
CA LEU A 86 20.87 -10.18 10.02
C LEU A 86 20.72 -11.68 9.73
N THR A 87 20.15 -12.43 10.68
CA THR A 87 19.90 -13.86 10.51
C THR A 87 18.89 -14.10 9.39
N TRP A 88 17.79 -13.36 9.38
CA TRP A 88 16.77 -13.47 8.35
C TRP A 88 17.25 -12.98 6.98
N LEU A 89 18.03 -11.89 6.94
CA LEU A 89 18.50 -11.21 5.73
C LEU A 89 19.46 -12.05 4.88
N ARG A 90 20.19 -12.99 5.49
CA ARG A 90 21.11 -13.91 4.78
C ARG A 90 20.42 -14.83 3.77
N GLY A 91 19.11 -15.01 3.89
CA GLY A 91 18.37 -15.99 3.09
C GLY A 91 18.38 -17.38 3.72
N ASP A 92 17.42 -18.21 3.33
CA ASP A 92 17.26 -19.57 3.88
C ASP A 92 18.39 -20.47 3.39
N GLY A 93 19.00 -21.23 4.30
CA GLY A 93 20.07 -22.18 3.98
C GLY A 93 21.41 -21.55 3.60
N SER A 94 21.57 -20.23 3.74
CA SER A 94 22.84 -19.54 3.53
C SER A 94 23.75 -19.68 4.75
N ASP A 95 24.98 -20.17 4.58
CA ASP A 95 26.01 -20.21 5.63
C ASP A 95 26.91 -18.95 5.66
N ASN A 96 26.64 -17.97 4.78
CA ASN A 96 27.44 -16.75 4.70
C ASN A 96 27.18 -15.85 5.91
N LEU A 97 28.12 -15.83 6.86
CA LEU A 97 28.09 -15.02 8.08
C LEU A 97 28.70 -13.62 7.89
N SER A 98 29.20 -13.29 6.71
CA SER A 98 29.90 -12.03 6.43
C SER A 98 28.92 -10.87 6.31
N VAL A 99 29.15 -9.83 7.11
CA VAL A 99 28.33 -8.62 7.18
C VAL A 99 29.19 -7.39 6.93
N GLY A 100 28.89 -6.65 5.87
CA GLY A 100 29.49 -5.35 5.61
C GLY A 100 28.69 -4.26 6.32
N VAL A 101 29.32 -3.49 7.19
CA VAL A 101 28.68 -2.37 7.92
C VAL A 101 29.27 -1.06 7.42
N HIS A 102 28.44 -0.18 6.89
CA HIS A 102 28.88 1.15 6.48
C HIS A 102 29.45 1.93 7.68
N ARG A 103 30.59 2.62 7.48
CA ARG A 103 31.33 3.33 8.54
C ARG A 103 30.50 4.32 9.37
N ASN A 104 29.50 4.97 8.77
CA ASN A 104 28.63 5.91 9.46
C ASN A 104 27.72 5.25 10.50
N VAL A 105 27.46 3.94 10.36
CA VAL A 105 26.72 3.12 11.33
C VAL A 105 27.62 2.08 12.00
N SER A 106 28.93 2.36 12.09
CA SER A 106 29.91 1.48 12.75
C SER A 106 29.59 1.18 14.22
N ALA A 107 28.78 2.02 14.89
CA ALA A 107 28.24 1.71 16.20
C ALA A 107 27.41 0.42 16.22
N ALA A 108 26.71 0.09 15.13
CA ALA A 108 25.99 -1.17 14.98
C ALA A 108 26.94 -2.38 14.96
N ALA A 109 28.13 -2.24 14.36
CA ALA A 109 29.14 -3.30 14.36
C ALA A 109 29.60 -3.67 15.77
N ASN A 110 29.68 -2.71 16.70
CA ASN A 110 30.05 -2.99 18.09
C ASN A 110 29.03 -3.88 18.80
N SER A 111 27.73 -3.66 18.56
CA SER A 111 26.66 -4.49 19.12
C SER A 111 26.71 -5.94 18.60
N LEU A 112 27.27 -6.14 17.41
CA LEU A 112 27.37 -7.43 16.74
C LEU A 112 28.62 -8.24 17.10
N LYS A 113 29.60 -7.67 17.83
CA LYS A 113 30.85 -8.37 18.19
C LYS A 113 30.64 -9.65 19.02
N LYS A 114 29.49 -9.78 19.69
CA LYS A 114 29.13 -10.97 20.48
C LYS A 114 28.33 -12.01 19.70
N SER A 115 27.97 -11.70 18.46
CA SER A 115 27.22 -12.59 17.57
C SER A 115 28.16 -13.51 16.79
N SER A 116 27.59 -14.48 16.07
CA SER A 116 28.35 -15.36 15.17
C SER A 116 28.71 -14.70 13.83
N PHE A 117 28.30 -13.45 13.59
CA PHE A 117 28.54 -12.76 12.33
C PHE A 117 29.98 -12.24 12.20
N GLN A 118 30.54 -12.36 11.00
CA GLN A 118 31.84 -11.82 10.65
C GLN A 118 31.65 -10.40 10.12
N VAL A 119 31.84 -9.42 10.99
CA VAL A 119 31.53 -8.01 10.69
C VAL A 119 32.76 -7.26 10.20
N GLU A 120 32.65 -6.67 9.01
CA GLU A 120 33.65 -5.76 8.45
C GLU A 120 33.06 -4.35 8.33
N VAL A 121 33.79 -3.34 8.81
CA VAL A 121 33.38 -1.94 8.64
C VAL A 121 33.97 -1.40 7.34
N VAL A 122 33.10 -0.96 6.44
CA VAL A 122 33.47 -0.56 5.06
C VAL A 122 33.05 0.88 4.76
N GLY A 123 33.72 1.49 3.78
CA GLY A 123 33.45 2.88 3.38
C GLY A 123 32.26 3.07 2.43
N ALA A 124 31.91 2.05 1.65
CA ALA A 124 30.79 2.02 0.71
C ALA A 124 30.50 0.55 0.32
N PHE A 125 29.35 0.28 -0.28
CA PHE A 125 29.08 -1.04 -0.87
C PHE A 125 29.95 -1.29 -2.11
N SER A 126 30.45 -2.51 -2.25
CA SER A 126 31.03 -3.03 -3.49
C SER A 126 30.71 -4.52 -3.60
N ASP A 127 30.43 -4.95 -4.83
CA ASP A 127 30.31 -6.36 -5.24
C ASP A 127 31.52 -7.23 -4.83
N ARG A 128 32.71 -6.63 -4.68
CA ARG A 128 33.94 -7.31 -4.28
C ARG A 128 34.01 -7.65 -2.80
N LEU A 129 33.13 -7.11 -1.97
CA LEU A 129 33.13 -7.36 -0.52
C LEU A 129 32.80 -8.82 -0.17
N GLY A 130 32.07 -9.54 -1.05
CA GLY A 130 31.68 -10.93 -0.79
C GLY A 130 30.74 -11.13 0.42
N VAL A 131 30.17 -10.04 0.95
CA VAL A 131 29.28 -10.08 2.12
C VAL A 131 27.92 -10.66 1.77
N GLY A 132 27.32 -11.40 2.71
CA GLY A 132 25.95 -11.90 2.58
C GLY A 132 24.91 -10.84 2.97
N VAL A 133 25.27 -9.94 3.88
CA VAL A 133 24.39 -8.85 4.34
C VAL A 133 25.15 -7.53 4.35
N TYR A 134 24.49 -6.46 3.92
CA TYR A 134 24.99 -5.09 4.00
C TYR A 134 24.12 -4.24 4.93
N VAL A 135 24.75 -3.57 5.89
CA VAL A 135 24.10 -2.68 6.87
C VAL A 135 24.54 -1.24 6.60
N THR A 136 23.59 -0.33 6.42
CA THR A 136 23.88 1.07 6.12
C THR A 136 22.83 2.01 6.69
N ASP A 137 23.18 3.29 6.81
CA ASP A 137 22.16 4.32 6.96
C ASP A 137 21.50 4.65 5.61
N ALA A 138 20.35 5.32 5.67
CA ALA A 138 19.58 5.74 4.51
C ALA A 138 20.21 6.89 3.71
N TYR A 139 21.30 7.48 4.19
CA TYR A 139 21.96 8.65 3.59
C TYR A 139 23.19 8.27 2.76
N SER A 140 23.72 7.07 2.98
CA SER A 140 25.03 6.64 2.47
C SER A 140 24.96 5.50 1.46
N VAL A 141 23.79 5.26 0.85
CA VAL A 141 23.64 4.22 -0.18
C VAL A 141 24.27 4.60 -1.53
N GLY A 142 24.68 5.87 -1.69
CA GLY A 142 25.27 6.40 -2.91
C GLY A 142 24.24 6.98 -3.88
N SER A 143 24.70 7.87 -4.76
CA SER A 143 23.82 8.57 -5.72
C SER A 143 23.24 7.65 -6.78
N ASP A 144 23.95 6.59 -7.17
CA ASP A 144 23.53 5.54 -8.10
C ASP A 144 23.76 4.14 -7.49
N PRO A 145 22.84 3.63 -6.65
CA PRO A 145 23.02 2.39 -5.90
C PRO A 145 22.74 1.13 -6.75
N LYS A 146 23.09 1.13 -8.04
CA LYS A 146 22.81 0.01 -8.97
C LYS A 146 23.39 -1.31 -8.47
N ASP A 147 24.62 -1.29 -7.99
CA ASP A 147 25.29 -2.51 -7.52
C ASP A 147 24.63 -3.04 -6.25
N LEU A 148 24.22 -2.15 -5.33
CA LEU A 148 23.50 -2.54 -4.12
C LEU A 148 22.10 -3.09 -4.43
N VAL A 149 21.40 -2.50 -5.40
CA VAL A 149 20.11 -3.01 -5.88
C VAL A 149 20.28 -4.35 -6.61
N ALA A 150 21.34 -4.52 -7.40
CA ALA A 150 21.65 -5.79 -8.07
C ALA A 150 21.99 -6.89 -7.06
N PHE A 151 22.78 -6.56 -6.04
CA PHE A 151 23.09 -7.42 -4.91
C PHE A 151 21.82 -7.88 -4.18
N LEU A 152 20.94 -6.93 -3.81
CA LEU A 152 19.65 -7.24 -3.21
C LEU A 152 18.83 -8.16 -4.12
N LYS A 153 18.70 -7.82 -5.41
CA LYS A 153 17.94 -8.65 -6.37
C LYS A 153 18.47 -10.07 -6.49
N ALA A 154 19.79 -10.25 -6.40
CA ALA A 154 20.48 -11.53 -6.58
C ALA A 154 20.45 -12.45 -5.35
N GLY A 155 19.93 -11.99 -4.20
CA GLY A 155 19.89 -12.80 -2.97
C GLY A 155 20.55 -12.15 -1.75
N GLY A 156 21.23 -11.01 -1.95
CA GLY A 156 21.85 -10.26 -0.86
C GLY A 156 20.84 -9.71 0.14
N GLY A 157 21.25 -9.64 1.40
CA GLY A 157 20.48 -9.01 2.47
C GLY A 157 20.84 -7.54 2.67
N VAL A 158 19.86 -6.66 2.82
CA VAL A 158 20.10 -5.25 3.15
C VAL A 158 19.36 -4.84 4.43
N LEU A 159 20.08 -4.27 5.39
CA LEU A 159 19.52 -3.56 6.54
C LEU A 159 19.79 -2.07 6.39
N ILE A 160 18.74 -1.29 6.16
CA ILE A 160 18.83 0.16 5.97
C ILE A 160 18.08 0.89 7.07
N ALA A 161 18.68 1.95 7.62
CA ALA A 161 18.06 2.69 8.70
C ALA A 161 18.26 4.20 8.54
N GLY A 162 17.22 4.99 8.76
CA GLY A 162 17.32 6.45 8.67
C GLY A 162 15.97 7.12 8.62
N GLN A 163 15.94 8.43 8.48
CA GLN A 163 14.71 9.22 8.39
C GLN A 163 14.81 10.23 7.26
N ALA A 164 13.72 10.38 6.51
CA ALA A 164 13.65 11.28 5.36
C ALA A 164 13.05 12.66 5.71
N TRP A 165 12.37 12.80 6.85
CA TRP A 165 11.71 14.06 7.22
C TRP A 165 12.72 15.21 7.40
N ASN A 166 13.91 14.94 7.94
CA ASN A 166 14.95 15.96 8.11
C ASN A 166 15.58 16.32 6.77
N TRP A 167 15.74 15.33 5.89
CA TRP A 167 16.17 15.58 4.52
C TRP A 167 15.15 16.47 3.80
N ALA A 168 13.86 16.12 3.86
CA ALA A 168 12.78 16.87 3.21
C ALA A 168 12.66 18.31 3.72
N ALA A 169 12.89 18.54 5.02
CA ALA A 169 12.92 19.88 5.61
C ALA A 169 14.00 20.79 4.98
N ASN A 170 15.11 20.21 4.50
CA ASN A 170 16.19 20.92 3.82
C ASN A 170 16.02 20.96 2.28
N HIS A 171 15.05 20.23 1.73
CA HIS A 171 14.82 20.07 0.29
C HIS A 171 13.33 20.28 -0.04
N PRO A 172 12.76 21.47 0.25
CA PRO A 172 11.34 21.71 0.04
C PRO A 172 10.98 21.60 -1.45
N LYS A 173 9.83 20.98 -1.75
CA LYS A 173 9.31 20.69 -3.10
C LYS A 173 10.10 19.63 -3.88
N GLU A 174 11.18 19.08 -3.33
CA GLU A 174 11.82 17.92 -3.93
C GLU A 174 11.04 16.65 -3.60
N ASN A 175 11.01 15.71 -4.54
CA ASN A 175 10.24 14.49 -4.38
C ASN A 175 10.97 13.50 -3.47
N THR A 176 10.66 13.51 -2.18
CA THR A 176 11.22 12.59 -1.18
C THR A 176 11.19 11.12 -1.60
N LEU A 177 10.18 10.64 -2.34
CA LEU A 177 10.09 9.24 -2.74
C LEU A 177 11.19 8.82 -3.74
N HIS A 178 11.70 9.74 -4.55
CA HIS A 178 12.70 9.45 -5.59
C HIS A 178 14.07 10.07 -5.33
N GLN A 179 14.10 11.20 -4.63
CA GLN A 179 15.31 11.99 -4.44
C GLN A 179 16.02 11.67 -3.12
N PHE A 180 15.30 11.20 -2.09
CA PHE A 180 15.93 10.69 -0.88
C PHE A 180 16.71 9.41 -1.19
N ASP A 181 18.01 9.40 -0.85
CA ASP A 181 18.92 8.33 -1.24
C ASP A 181 18.45 6.95 -0.78
N GLY A 182 18.00 6.81 0.46
CA GLY A 182 17.52 5.52 1.00
C GLY A 182 16.38 4.91 0.18
N ASN A 183 15.49 5.75 -0.36
CA ASN A 183 14.38 5.30 -1.21
C ASN A 183 14.84 4.76 -2.56
N LYS A 184 16.05 5.11 -3.04
CA LYS A 184 16.62 4.52 -4.27
C LYS A 184 16.93 3.02 -4.11
N VAL A 185 17.09 2.55 -2.87
CA VAL A 185 17.28 1.13 -2.54
C VAL A 185 16.00 0.53 -1.97
N SER A 186 15.41 1.10 -0.92
CA SER A 186 14.22 0.51 -0.28
C SER A 186 12.98 0.53 -1.18
N GLY A 187 12.86 1.54 -2.05
CA GLY A 187 11.71 1.71 -2.94
C GLY A 187 11.55 0.58 -3.94
N VAL A 188 12.65 -0.06 -4.40
CA VAL A 188 12.56 -1.21 -5.32
C VAL A 188 11.85 -2.41 -4.68
N ALA A 189 11.91 -2.52 -3.35
CA ALA A 189 11.22 -3.53 -2.55
C ALA A 189 9.87 -3.03 -2.01
N GLY A 190 9.42 -1.85 -2.44
CA GLY A 190 8.12 -1.29 -2.10
C GLY A 190 8.02 -0.71 -0.68
N ILE A 191 9.13 -0.30 -0.08
CA ILE A 191 9.18 0.40 1.22
C ILE A 191 9.76 1.80 1.00
N TYR A 192 9.04 2.85 1.42
CA TYR A 192 9.45 4.24 1.24
C TYR A 192 9.50 4.97 2.57
N PHE A 193 10.61 5.64 2.84
CA PHE A 193 10.70 6.70 3.84
C PHE A 193 9.91 7.91 3.35
N THR A 194 9.06 8.46 4.21
CA THR A 194 8.33 9.70 3.91
C THR A 194 8.87 10.89 4.69
N GLU A 195 8.48 12.07 4.25
CA GLU A 195 8.74 13.35 4.91
C GLU A 195 7.98 13.53 6.24
N ARG A 196 7.13 12.57 6.62
CA ARG A 196 6.33 12.63 7.84
C ARG A 196 7.07 11.97 9.00
N TYR A 197 6.99 12.63 10.15
CA TYR A 197 7.42 12.07 11.43
C TYR A 197 6.49 10.93 11.84
N GLY A 198 7.08 9.86 12.35
CA GLY A 198 6.39 8.82 13.10
C GLY A 198 6.29 9.22 14.58
N GLU A 199 5.10 9.09 15.16
CA GLU A 199 4.92 9.26 16.59
C GLU A 199 5.60 8.11 17.34
N ALA A 200 6.54 8.46 18.21
CA ALA A 200 7.32 7.52 19.01
C ALA A 200 6.49 7.04 20.21
N GLU A 201 6.35 5.72 20.34
CA GLU A 201 5.60 5.06 21.40
C GLU A 201 6.41 3.86 21.92
N ASN A 202 6.11 3.38 23.13
CA ASN A 202 6.56 2.05 23.53
C ASN A 202 5.59 1.01 22.95
N LEU A 203 6.04 0.25 21.97
CA LEU A 203 5.18 -0.63 21.18
C LEU A 203 5.26 -2.08 21.67
N PRO A 204 4.15 -2.70 22.10
CA PRO A 204 4.14 -4.13 22.38
C PRO A 204 4.36 -4.94 21.10
N VAL A 205 5.14 -6.02 21.21
CA VAL A 205 5.37 -6.97 20.11
C VAL A 205 4.32 -8.07 20.19
N TYR A 206 3.38 -8.06 19.25
CA TYR A 206 2.37 -9.10 19.13
C TYR A 206 2.88 -10.29 18.32
N PRO A 207 2.31 -11.51 18.48
CA PRO A 207 2.70 -12.67 17.71
C PRO A 207 2.31 -12.59 16.22
N GLN A 208 1.36 -11.72 15.86
CA GLN A 208 0.92 -11.51 14.48
C GLN A 208 1.30 -10.11 14.02
N ILE A 209 1.42 -9.94 12.70
CA ILE A 209 1.62 -8.62 12.08
C ILE A 209 0.45 -7.70 12.45
N SER A 210 0.77 -6.53 13.01
CA SER A 210 -0.21 -5.52 13.41
C SER A 210 -1.04 -5.01 12.24
N SER A 211 -2.35 -4.88 12.46
CA SER A 211 -3.30 -4.25 11.54
C SER A 211 -4.10 -3.17 12.23
N SER A 212 -4.31 -2.03 11.58
CA SER A 212 -5.11 -0.94 12.10
C SER A 212 -5.82 -0.20 10.97
N TRP A 213 -7.10 0.11 11.15
CA TRP A 213 -7.83 0.95 10.20
C TRP A 213 -7.24 2.37 10.11
N MET A 214 -6.51 2.83 11.13
CA MET A 214 -5.78 4.10 11.10
C MET A 214 -4.72 4.14 10.00
N SER A 215 -4.13 2.98 9.63
CA SER A 215 -3.17 2.88 8.52
C SER A 215 -3.79 3.17 7.13
N LEU A 216 -5.12 3.32 7.06
CA LEU A 216 -5.80 3.77 5.86
C LEU A 216 -5.70 5.29 5.65
N ALA A 217 -5.36 6.05 6.70
CA ALA A 217 -5.12 7.48 6.59
C ALA A 217 -4.02 7.72 5.53
N THR A 218 -4.37 8.48 4.50
CA THR A 218 -3.71 8.56 3.19
C THR A 218 -2.19 8.82 3.26
N GLY A 219 -1.47 8.24 2.30
CA GLY A 219 -0.01 8.01 2.35
C GLY A 219 0.89 9.12 1.80
N ARG A 220 0.36 10.17 1.18
CA ARG A 220 1.14 11.30 0.65
C ARG A 220 0.20 12.44 0.22
N ASP A 221 0.71 13.66 0.14
CA ASP A 221 0.06 14.76 -0.58
C ASP A 221 0.49 14.72 -2.06
N PHE A 222 -0.48 14.72 -2.99
CA PHE A 222 -0.23 14.70 -4.44
C PHE A 222 -0.44 16.07 -5.09
N LYS A 223 -0.58 17.13 -4.30
CA LYS A 223 -0.79 18.48 -4.80
C LYS A 223 0.26 18.89 -5.84
N ASP A 224 1.55 18.75 -5.53
CA ASP A 224 2.64 19.15 -6.43
C ASP A 224 2.64 18.33 -7.73
N ASP A 225 2.28 17.04 -7.65
CA ASP A 225 2.12 16.18 -8.83
C ASP A 225 0.99 16.65 -9.73
N LEU A 226 -0.16 16.98 -9.13
CA LEU A 226 -1.33 17.45 -9.86
C LEU A 226 -1.10 18.85 -10.45
N GLU A 227 -0.45 19.75 -9.71
CA GLU A 227 -0.05 21.07 -10.23
C GLU A 227 0.84 20.94 -11.46
N PHE A 228 1.81 20.02 -11.42
CA PHE A 228 2.69 19.73 -12.56
C PHE A 228 1.91 19.12 -13.74
N LEU A 229 1.12 18.08 -13.47
CA LEU A 229 0.40 17.34 -14.51
C LEU A 229 -0.68 18.18 -15.20
N LEU A 230 -1.37 19.02 -14.45
CA LEU A 230 -2.51 19.83 -14.91
C LEU A 230 -2.11 21.24 -15.36
N GLN A 231 -0.82 21.56 -15.43
CA GLN A 231 -0.36 22.86 -15.89
C GLN A 231 -0.88 23.18 -17.31
N GLY A 232 -1.72 24.21 -17.43
CA GLY A 232 -2.34 24.60 -18.69
C GLY A 232 -3.48 23.68 -19.15
N VAL A 233 -3.99 22.81 -18.28
CA VAL A 233 -5.12 21.91 -18.53
C VAL A 233 -6.31 22.37 -17.69
N SER A 234 -7.34 22.93 -18.32
CA SER A 234 -8.56 23.38 -17.62
C SER A 234 -9.66 22.32 -17.60
N GLU A 235 -9.68 21.43 -18.59
CA GLU A 235 -10.70 20.41 -18.76
C GLU A 235 -10.22 19.25 -19.63
N PHE A 236 -10.88 18.11 -19.46
CA PHE A 236 -10.72 16.89 -20.24
C PHE A 236 -11.98 16.65 -21.06
N ASN A 237 -11.85 16.71 -22.37
CA ASN A 237 -12.95 16.50 -23.30
C ASN A 237 -12.96 15.04 -23.78
N LEU A 238 -13.96 14.26 -23.33
CA LEU A 238 -14.18 12.88 -23.73
C LEU A 238 -15.29 12.83 -24.81
N PRO A 239 -14.97 12.48 -26.07
CA PRO A 239 -15.98 12.42 -27.14
C PRO A 239 -16.95 11.25 -26.99
N SER A 240 -18.16 11.40 -27.52
CA SER A 240 -19.25 10.39 -27.49
C SER A 240 -18.91 9.04 -28.11
N GLU A 241 -17.96 9.02 -29.03
CA GLU A 241 -17.52 7.81 -29.74
C GLU A 241 -16.63 6.90 -28.88
N TYR A 242 -16.18 7.37 -27.71
CA TYR A 242 -15.22 6.66 -26.85
C TYR A 242 -15.78 6.45 -25.45
N LEU A 243 -15.93 5.18 -25.07
CA LEU A 243 -16.44 4.77 -23.76
C LEU A 243 -15.29 4.47 -22.80
N CYS A 244 -14.88 5.48 -22.04
CA CYS A 244 -13.90 5.33 -20.98
C CYS A 244 -14.43 4.42 -19.86
N SER A 245 -13.56 3.57 -19.31
CA SER A 245 -13.85 2.87 -18.04
C SER A 245 -13.54 3.78 -16.85
N GLU A 246 -14.08 3.44 -15.68
CA GLU A 246 -13.65 4.02 -14.42
C GLU A 246 -12.38 3.33 -13.90
N VAL A 247 -11.54 4.06 -13.16
CA VAL A 247 -10.36 3.56 -12.42
C VAL A 247 -10.63 3.61 -10.92
N LEU A 248 -10.55 2.46 -10.27
CA LEU A 248 -10.41 2.39 -8.82
C LEU A 248 -8.95 2.68 -8.44
N VAL A 249 -8.75 3.79 -7.74
CA VAL A 249 -7.47 4.23 -7.21
C VAL A 249 -7.36 3.78 -5.75
N HIS A 250 -6.51 2.78 -5.48
CA HIS A 250 -6.56 2.06 -4.21
C HIS A 250 -5.22 1.94 -3.46
N SER A 251 -4.07 2.30 -4.02
CA SER A 251 -2.77 2.33 -3.30
C SER A 251 -2.58 3.62 -2.51
N PRO A 252 -1.75 3.65 -1.44
CA PRO A 252 -1.38 4.89 -0.76
C PRO A 252 -0.52 5.82 -1.64
N LEU A 253 0.11 5.28 -2.70
CA LEU A 253 0.94 6.01 -3.65
C LEU A 253 0.28 6.21 -5.02
N ALA A 254 -1.04 6.05 -5.11
CA ALA A 254 -1.84 6.28 -6.31
C ALA A 254 -2.85 7.42 -6.08
N PHE A 255 -3.19 8.15 -7.13
CA PHE A 255 -4.05 9.33 -7.07
C PHE A 255 -4.87 9.53 -8.35
N PRO A 256 -6.11 10.04 -8.26
CA PRO A 256 -6.88 10.44 -9.42
C PRO A 256 -6.30 11.71 -10.05
N ILE A 257 -6.36 11.81 -11.38
CA ILE A 257 -5.90 12.99 -12.14
C ILE A 257 -7.08 13.65 -12.86
N GLY A 258 -7.90 12.83 -13.55
CA GLY A 258 -9.10 13.27 -14.27
C GLY A 258 -10.30 12.51 -13.76
N THR A 259 -11.29 13.23 -13.25
CA THR A 259 -12.52 12.70 -12.67
C THR A 259 -13.74 13.35 -13.30
N THR A 260 -14.86 12.64 -13.31
CA THR A 260 -16.17 13.22 -13.60
C THR A 260 -16.63 14.14 -12.47
N GLU A 261 -17.70 14.90 -12.68
CA GLU A 261 -18.33 15.75 -11.65
C GLU A 261 -18.78 14.95 -10.41
N ASP A 262 -19.19 13.68 -10.61
CA ASP A 262 -19.55 12.76 -9.53
C ASP A 262 -18.35 11.99 -8.94
N GLY A 263 -17.12 12.41 -9.25
CA GLY A 263 -15.89 11.93 -8.63
C GLY A 263 -15.40 10.56 -9.13
N ARG A 264 -15.84 10.11 -10.32
CA ARG A 264 -15.37 8.84 -10.91
C ARG A 264 -14.09 9.06 -11.73
N PRO A 265 -12.94 8.47 -11.36
CA PRO A 265 -11.70 8.67 -12.09
C PRO A 265 -11.70 7.94 -13.43
N PHE A 266 -11.24 8.58 -14.50
CA PHE A 266 -10.95 7.95 -15.81
C PHE A 266 -9.47 8.10 -16.23
N LEU A 267 -8.72 8.87 -15.44
CA LEU A 267 -7.30 9.12 -15.60
C LEU A 267 -6.67 9.17 -14.21
N ALA A 268 -5.64 8.36 -13.97
CA ALA A 268 -5.02 8.22 -12.66
C ALA A 268 -3.51 8.03 -12.75
N GLY A 269 -2.79 8.47 -11.73
CA GLY A 269 -1.35 8.35 -11.58
C GLY A 269 -0.98 7.45 -10.40
N ALA A 270 0.20 6.85 -10.46
CA ALA A 270 0.76 6.11 -9.33
C ALA A 270 2.29 6.08 -9.35
N TYR A 271 2.89 5.94 -8.17
CA TYR A 271 4.29 5.59 -7.99
C TYR A 271 4.42 4.08 -7.77
N TYR A 272 5.41 3.45 -8.40
CA TYR A 272 5.70 2.03 -8.23
C TYR A 272 7.18 1.73 -8.45
N GLY A 273 7.85 1.24 -7.43
CA GLY A 273 9.31 1.10 -7.44
C GLY A 273 9.99 2.47 -7.64
N ARG A 274 10.98 2.52 -8.53
CA ARG A 274 11.60 3.79 -8.95
C ARG A 274 10.89 4.46 -10.13
N GLY A 275 9.71 3.95 -10.48
CA GLY A 275 8.96 4.35 -11.66
C GLY A 275 7.65 5.04 -11.29
N ARG A 276 7.03 5.59 -12.34
CA ARG A 276 5.71 6.21 -12.27
C ARG A 276 4.86 5.71 -13.41
N VAL A 277 3.56 5.71 -13.20
CA VAL A 277 2.58 5.21 -14.16
C VAL A 277 1.43 6.18 -14.23
N ILE A 278 0.96 6.44 -15.46
CA ILE A 278 -0.31 7.10 -15.74
C ILE A 278 -1.16 6.09 -16.48
N ALA A 279 -2.37 5.85 -15.97
CA ALA A 279 -3.37 5.01 -16.59
C ALA A 279 -4.50 5.89 -17.13
N VAL A 280 -4.78 5.75 -18.43
CA VAL A 280 -5.99 6.27 -19.07
C VAL A 280 -6.84 5.11 -19.55
N THR A 281 -8.15 5.18 -19.35
CA THR A 281 -9.01 3.99 -19.48
C THR A 281 -9.44 3.65 -20.89
N HIS A 282 -9.15 4.52 -21.86
CA HIS A 282 -9.42 4.31 -23.27
C HIS A 282 -8.24 4.78 -24.12
N GLU A 283 -7.77 3.93 -25.05
CA GLU A 283 -6.63 4.22 -25.93
C GLU A 283 -6.88 5.41 -26.87
N GLY A 284 -8.14 5.66 -27.21
CA GLY A 284 -8.57 6.83 -27.98
C GLY A 284 -8.11 8.16 -27.36
N CYS A 285 -8.00 8.25 -26.03
CA CYS A 285 -7.54 9.44 -25.33
C CYS A 285 -6.12 9.88 -25.72
N LEU A 286 -5.28 8.95 -26.20
CA LEU A 286 -3.93 9.27 -26.70
C LEU A 286 -3.96 9.99 -28.05
N LYS A 287 -5.09 9.96 -28.77
CA LYS A 287 -5.25 10.57 -30.09
C LYS A 287 -5.89 11.96 -30.05
N PHE A 288 -6.46 12.36 -28.92
CA PHE A 288 -7.18 13.63 -28.82
C PHE A 288 -6.20 14.79 -28.73
N GLU A 289 -6.24 15.68 -29.73
CA GLU A 289 -5.43 16.91 -29.73
C GLU A 289 -5.72 17.79 -28.50
N SER A 290 -6.96 17.78 -28.00
CA SER A 290 -7.36 18.48 -26.78
C SER A 290 -6.61 18.01 -25.53
N MET A 291 -6.11 16.76 -25.51
CA MET A 291 -5.32 16.22 -24.40
C MET A 291 -3.81 16.43 -24.59
N ALA A 292 -3.35 17.00 -25.71
CA ALA A 292 -1.93 17.20 -25.98
C ALA A 292 -1.18 17.99 -24.90
N PRO A 293 -1.74 19.07 -24.29
CA PRO A 293 -1.09 19.76 -23.18
C PRO A 293 -0.83 18.83 -21.99
N PHE A 294 -1.85 18.04 -21.60
CA PHE A 294 -1.71 17.04 -20.54
C PHE A 294 -0.65 16.00 -20.91
N TRP A 295 -0.66 15.44 -22.12
CA TRP A 295 0.29 14.40 -22.51
C TRP A 295 1.74 14.89 -22.51
N ARG A 296 1.99 16.16 -22.86
CA ARG A 296 3.34 16.76 -22.71
C ARG A 296 3.77 16.78 -21.24
N ASN A 297 2.91 17.27 -20.34
CA ASN A 297 3.19 17.29 -18.92
C ASN A 297 3.39 15.86 -18.38
N ALA A 298 2.53 14.92 -18.78
CA ALA A 298 2.61 13.51 -18.40
C ALA A 298 3.94 12.89 -18.80
N ILE A 299 4.45 13.14 -20.02
CA ILE A 299 5.75 12.61 -20.46
C ILE A 299 6.89 13.18 -19.60
N HIS A 300 6.89 14.50 -19.35
CA HIS A 300 7.90 15.12 -18.48
C HIS A 300 7.81 14.60 -17.03
N TRP A 301 6.58 14.45 -16.52
CA TRP A 301 6.34 13.90 -15.20
C TRP A 301 6.80 12.46 -15.15
N LEU A 302 6.54 11.61 -16.14
CA LEU A 302 7.01 10.22 -16.17
C LEU A 302 8.53 10.13 -16.27
N ASP A 303 9.18 11.02 -17.02
CA ASP A 303 10.63 11.02 -17.27
C ASP A 303 11.47 11.61 -16.11
N GLU A 304 10.93 12.51 -15.29
CA GLU A 304 11.70 13.22 -14.23
C GLU A 304 12.91 14.03 -14.70
N GLY A 305 12.96 14.40 -15.97
CA GLY A 305 14.14 15.09 -16.51
C GLY A 305 15.32 14.16 -16.78
N ARG A 306 15.13 12.84 -16.80
CA ARG A 306 16.14 11.88 -17.30
C ARG A 306 16.45 12.08 -18.78
N LYS A 307 15.59 12.78 -19.53
CA LYS A 307 15.68 13.00 -20.98
C LYS A 307 15.81 11.68 -21.73
N GLY A 308 15.08 10.66 -21.27
CA GLY A 308 15.07 9.35 -21.89
C GLY A 308 14.38 9.34 -23.26
N VAL A 309 14.53 8.21 -23.96
CA VAL A 309 13.81 7.97 -25.23
C VAL A 309 12.38 7.52 -24.94
N VAL A 310 11.41 8.08 -25.66
CA VAL A 310 10.01 7.65 -25.58
C VAL A 310 9.78 6.49 -26.54
N GLY A 311 9.46 5.32 -25.98
CA GLY A 311 9.03 4.14 -26.75
C GLY A 311 7.51 4.12 -26.92
N VAL A 312 7.03 3.86 -28.14
CA VAL A 312 5.61 3.69 -28.43
C VAL A 312 5.37 2.25 -28.88
N MET A 313 4.52 1.52 -28.16
CA MET A 313 4.16 0.15 -28.49
C MET A 313 2.88 0.12 -29.33
N VAL A 314 2.91 -0.66 -30.42
CA VAL A 314 1.82 -0.76 -31.40
C VAL A 314 1.04 -2.08 -31.27
N ASP A 315 1.53 -3.05 -30.49
CA ASP A 315 0.97 -4.42 -30.38
C ASP A 315 -0.02 -4.59 -29.19
N PRO A 316 -1.15 -5.33 -29.35
CA PRO A 316 -2.14 -5.56 -28.30
C PRO A 316 -1.75 -6.50 -27.14
N ALA A 317 -0.51 -7.00 -27.04
CA ALA A 317 -0.10 -7.95 -25.99
C ALA A 317 -0.49 -7.57 -24.54
N LEU A 318 -0.71 -6.27 -24.25
CA LEU A 318 -1.24 -5.77 -22.97
C LEU A 318 -2.72 -6.10 -22.70
N LYS A 319 -3.52 -6.52 -23.70
CA LYS A 319 -4.94 -6.87 -23.51
C LYS A 319 -5.14 -8.00 -22.49
N VAL A 320 -4.18 -8.92 -22.38
CA VAL A 320 -4.23 -10.09 -21.48
C VAL A 320 -3.77 -9.76 -20.04
N LEU A 321 -3.16 -8.59 -19.81
CA LEU A 321 -2.49 -8.25 -18.54
C LEU A 321 -3.01 -6.99 -17.83
N ARG A 322 -4.02 -6.27 -18.37
CA ARG A 322 -4.47 -4.94 -17.88
C ARG A 322 -4.51 -4.82 -16.34
N ASN A 323 -5.45 -5.50 -15.68
CA ASN A 323 -5.56 -5.40 -14.21
C ASN A 323 -4.49 -6.21 -13.47
N LYS A 324 -3.84 -7.21 -14.09
CA LYS A 324 -2.74 -7.92 -13.42
C LYS A 324 -1.56 -7.00 -13.13
N ILE A 325 -1.26 -6.07 -14.03
CA ILE A 325 -0.17 -5.09 -13.85
C ILE A 325 -0.65 -3.89 -13.03
N LEU A 326 -1.80 -3.31 -13.39
CA LEU A 326 -2.28 -2.09 -12.73
C LEU A 326 -2.54 -2.30 -11.24
N ASN A 327 -3.00 -3.49 -10.83
CA ASN A 327 -3.29 -3.78 -9.42
C ASN A 327 -2.01 -3.70 -8.55
N LEU A 328 -0.85 -4.08 -9.09
CA LEU A 328 0.45 -3.96 -8.40
C LEU A 328 0.79 -2.48 -8.15
N MET A 329 0.37 -1.62 -9.08
CA MET A 329 0.58 -0.16 -9.03
C MET A 329 -0.51 0.56 -8.24
N GLY A 330 -1.51 -0.15 -7.72
CA GLY A 330 -2.60 0.47 -6.97
C GLY A 330 -3.78 0.97 -7.77
N LEU A 331 -3.90 0.55 -9.02
CA LEU A 331 -4.93 1.00 -9.96
C LEU A 331 -5.73 -0.22 -10.46
N SER A 332 -7.03 -0.08 -10.59
CA SER A 332 -7.87 -1.15 -11.14
C SER A 332 -8.89 -0.59 -12.11
N LEU A 333 -8.95 -1.13 -13.33
CA LEU A 333 -10.00 -0.76 -14.27
C LEU A 333 -11.30 -1.45 -13.89
N LEU A 334 -12.36 -0.66 -13.80
CA LEU A 334 -13.70 -1.10 -13.47
C LEU A 334 -14.51 -1.39 -14.73
N LYS A 335 -15.59 -2.15 -14.58
CA LYS A 335 -16.57 -2.37 -15.64
C LYS A 335 -17.48 -1.16 -15.87
N ALA A 336 -17.58 -0.28 -14.87
CA ALA A 336 -18.36 0.95 -14.96
C ALA A 336 -17.80 1.85 -16.06
N THR A 337 -18.69 2.40 -16.88
CA THR A 337 -18.35 3.30 -17.98
C THR A 337 -18.58 4.75 -17.58
N ILE A 338 -17.76 5.61 -18.14
CA ILE A 338 -17.81 7.05 -18.01
C ILE A 338 -18.44 7.61 -19.29
N SER A 339 -19.44 8.46 -19.11
CA SER A 339 -20.11 9.12 -20.22
C SER A 339 -19.16 10.07 -20.94
N ALA A 340 -19.48 10.39 -22.18
CA ALA A 340 -18.83 11.50 -22.86
C ALA A 340 -19.23 12.83 -22.23
N GLY A 341 -18.33 13.81 -22.33
CA GLY A 341 -18.52 15.12 -21.72
C GLY A 341 -17.23 15.91 -21.61
N SER A 342 -17.36 17.14 -21.14
CA SER A 342 -16.26 18.01 -20.74
C SER A 342 -16.16 18.00 -19.22
N TYR A 343 -15.05 17.52 -18.69
CA TYR A 343 -14.83 17.40 -17.25
C TYR A 343 -13.75 18.36 -16.81
N LYS A 344 -14.03 19.21 -15.81
CA LYS A 344 -13.04 20.16 -15.30
C LYS A 344 -11.85 19.42 -14.69
N ALA A 345 -10.66 19.96 -14.94
CA ALA A 345 -9.46 19.47 -14.28
C ALA A 345 -9.60 19.65 -12.77
N THR A 346 -9.21 18.63 -12.00
CA THR A 346 -9.30 18.65 -10.54
C THR A 346 -8.43 19.77 -9.98
N ILE A 347 -8.94 20.52 -9.01
CA ILE A 347 -8.15 21.53 -8.29
C ILE A 347 -7.15 20.79 -7.38
N PRO A 348 -5.82 20.96 -7.56
CA PRO A 348 -4.82 20.17 -6.83
C PRO A 348 -4.97 20.18 -5.30
N SER A 349 -5.39 21.30 -4.71
CA SER A 349 -5.62 21.42 -3.27
C SER A 349 -6.85 20.66 -2.73
N GLU A 350 -7.78 20.29 -3.62
CA GLU A 350 -9.08 19.70 -3.29
C GLU A 350 -9.14 18.19 -3.62
N ALA A 351 -8.16 17.69 -4.39
CA ALA A 351 -8.17 16.38 -5.04
C ALA A 351 -8.24 15.14 -4.11
N ILE A 352 -8.01 15.28 -2.80
CA ILE A 352 -8.09 14.15 -1.85
C ILE A 352 -9.18 14.37 -0.78
N LYS A 353 -9.43 15.63 -0.40
CA LYS A 353 -10.36 15.98 0.69
C LYS A 353 -11.78 16.21 0.20
N ASP A 354 -11.91 16.85 -0.96
CA ASP A 354 -13.20 17.32 -1.48
C ASP A 354 -13.67 16.50 -2.70
N THR A 355 -12.87 15.51 -3.11
CA THR A 355 -13.25 14.55 -4.15
C THR A 355 -13.15 13.11 -3.63
N TYR A 356 -13.88 12.20 -4.28
CA TYR A 356 -13.88 10.78 -3.90
C TYR A 356 -12.49 10.16 -4.01
N HIS A 357 -11.95 9.70 -2.88
CA HIS A 357 -10.76 8.84 -2.84
C HIS A 357 -11.03 7.61 -1.96
N PHE A 358 -10.95 6.41 -2.57
CA PHE A 358 -11.35 5.14 -1.96
C PHE A 358 -10.79 4.93 -0.54
N ARG A 359 -9.47 5.05 -0.37
CA ARG A 359 -8.82 4.84 0.94
C ARG A 359 -9.21 5.89 1.96
N HIS A 360 -9.32 7.15 1.51
CA HIS A 360 -9.64 8.26 2.39
C HIS A 360 -11.06 8.10 2.93
N LEU A 361 -12.03 7.85 2.05
CA LEU A 361 -13.41 7.65 2.45
C LEU A 361 -13.57 6.38 3.30
N LEU A 362 -12.81 5.31 3.01
CA LEU A 362 -12.80 4.12 3.87
C LEU A 362 -12.26 4.43 5.27
N TYR A 363 -11.17 5.20 5.38
CA TYR A 363 -10.66 5.68 6.66
C TYR A 363 -11.70 6.52 7.41
N ARG A 364 -12.36 7.46 6.72
CA ARG A 364 -13.42 8.31 7.30
C ARG A 364 -14.62 7.50 7.78
N PHE A 365 -15.04 6.50 7.00
CA PHE A 365 -16.11 5.59 7.39
C PHE A 365 -15.71 4.69 8.58
N ALA A 366 -14.48 4.17 8.60
CA ALA A 366 -13.97 3.40 9.72
C ALA A 366 -13.89 4.24 11.00
N ALA A 367 -13.47 5.50 10.91
CA ALA A 367 -13.50 6.45 12.03
C ALA A 367 -14.94 6.72 12.50
N HIS A 368 -15.88 6.92 11.57
CA HIS A 368 -17.29 7.10 11.90
C HIS A 368 -17.87 5.93 12.71
N VAL A 369 -17.56 4.70 12.30
CA VAL A 369 -18.01 3.50 13.00
C VAL A 369 -17.29 3.26 14.33
N THR A 370 -15.98 3.47 14.36
CA THR A 370 -15.14 3.05 15.50
C THR A 370 -15.05 4.11 16.60
N THR A 371 -15.02 5.39 16.24
CA THR A 371 -14.82 6.50 17.19
C THR A 371 -15.96 7.52 17.18
N GLY A 372 -17.02 7.30 16.38
CA GLY A 372 -18.15 8.21 16.29
C GLY A 372 -17.88 9.50 15.51
N GLY A 373 -16.80 9.55 14.71
CA GLY A 373 -16.49 10.70 13.87
C GLY A 373 -17.64 11.04 12.90
N LYS A 374 -17.98 12.31 12.73
CA LYS A 374 -19.05 12.70 11.79
C LYS A 374 -18.55 12.68 10.35
N LEU A 375 -19.37 12.11 9.46
CA LEU A 375 -19.22 12.27 8.02
C LEU A 375 -19.92 13.57 7.59
N ASN A 376 -19.36 14.25 6.61
CA ASN A 376 -20.04 15.36 5.95
C ASN A 376 -21.01 14.84 4.87
N ASN A 377 -21.87 15.72 4.34
CA ASN A 377 -22.91 15.33 3.37
C ASN A 377 -22.32 14.71 2.08
N HIS A 378 -21.15 15.18 1.64
CA HIS A 378 -20.47 14.64 0.45
C HIS A 378 -19.95 13.22 0.73
N GLU A 379 -19.28 13.01 1.86
CA GLU A 379 -18.79 11.71 2.31
C GLU A 379 -19.93 10.69 2.45
N GLU A 380 -21.05 11.11 3.05
CA GLU A 380 -22.23 10.26 3.21
C GLU A 380 -22.86 9.89 1.85
N GLY A 381 -22.96 10.85 0.93
CA GLY A 381 -23.42 10.62 -0.44
C GLY A 381 -22.55 9.61 -1.21
N CYS A 382 -21.26 9.53 -0.88
CA CYS A 382 -20.32 8.62 -1.52
C CYS A 382 -20.33 7.18 -0.97
N LEU A 383 -21.05 6.88 0.12
CA LEU A 383 -20.99 5.55 0.76
C LEU A 383 -21.51 4.41 -0.14
N LYS A 384 -22.49 4.68 -1.01
CA LYS A 384 -22.96 3.68 -1.98
C LYS A 384 -21.85 3.28 -2.96
N LYS A 385 -21.09 4.26 -3.44
CA LYS A 385 -19.92 4.05 -4.29
C LYS A 385 -18.83 3.31 -3.54
N LEU A 386 -18.52 3.72 -2.30
CA LEU A 386 -17.56 3.01 -1.45
C LEU A 386 -17.90 1.53 -1.32
N GLY A 387 -19.18 1.17 -1.16
CA GLY A 387 -19.59 -0.24 -1.08
C GLY A 387 -19.31 -1.02 -2.36
N SER A 388 -19.56 -0.41 -3.51
CA SER A 388 -19.26 -1.01 -4.81
C SER A 388 -17.75 -1.20 -5.01
N ASP A 389 -16.96 -0.19 -4.66
CA ASP A 389 -15.50 -0.22 -4.78
C ASP A 389 -14.87 -1.21 -3.80
N CYS A 390 -15.38 -1.31 -2.57
CA CYS A 390 -14.99 -2.35 -1.61
C CYS A 390 -15.26 -3.75 -2.17
N ASN A 391 -16.41 -3.97 -2.82
CA ASN A 391 -16.72 -5.25 -3.44
C ASN A 391 -15.71 -5.61 -4.55
N VAL A 392 -15.39 -4.67 -5.44
CA VAL A 392 -14.39 -4.90 -6.50
C VAL A 392 -13.01 -5.13 -5.91
N TYR A 393 -12.59 -4.30 -4.94
CA TYR A 393 -11.32 -4.42 -4.26
C TYR A 393 -11.15 -5.80 -3.63
N LEU A 394 -12.15 -6.27 -2.86
CA LEU A 394 -12.11 -7.58 -2.21
C LEU A 394 -12.14 -8.77 -3.20
N GLN A 395 -12.67 -8.58 -4.42
CA GLN A 395 -12.61 -9.61 -5.45
C GLN A 395 -11.19 -9.87 -5.97
N MET A 396 -10.24 -8.95 -5.74
CA MET A 396 -8.83 -9.15 -6.09
C MET A 396 -8.20 -10.33 -5.33
N LYS A 397 -8.68 -10.64 -4.12
CA LYS A 397 -8.19 -11.75 -3.26
C LYS A 397 -6.67 -11.77 -3.07
N ALA A 398 -6.05 -10.58 -3.04
CA ALA A 398 -4.60 -10.38 -2.90
C ALA A 398 -4.14 -10.58 -1.44
N HIS A 399 -4.38 -11.76 -0.88
CA HIS A 399 -4.11 -12.06 0.54
C HIS A 399 -2.62 -12.07 0.91
N ASP A 400 -1.76 -12.15 -0.09
CA ASP A 400 -0.31 -12.00 0.00
C ASP A 400 0.10 -10.53 0.22
N CYS A 401 -0.61 -9.58 -0.40
CA CYS A 401 -0.35 -8.16 -0.25
C CYS A 401 -0.76 -7.63 1.13
N PHE A 402 0.18 -7.04 1.89
CA PHE A 402 -0.09 -6.41 3.18
C PHE A 402 -1.17 -5.32 3.10
N HIS A 403 -1.08 -4.46 2.09
CA HIS A 403 -2.03 -3.36 1.91
C HIS A 403 -3.47 -3.85 1.70
N TYR A 404 -3.65 -4.93 0.95
CA TYR A 404 -4.95 -5.61 0.83
C TYR A 404 -5.43 -6.16 2.18
N ARG A 405 -4.53 -6.79 2.95
CA ARG A 405 -4.86 -7.29 4.29
C ARG A 405 -5.28 -6.16 5.23
N GLN A 406 -4.69 -4.97 5.15
CA GLN A 406 -5.10 -3.81 5.98
C GLN A 406 -6.53 -3.36 5.67
N VAL A 407 -6.89 -3.25 4.39
CA VAL A 407 -8.27 -2.91 3.97
C VAL A 407 -9.26 -3.98 4.43
N LEU A 408 -8.93 -5.25 4.22
CA LEU A 408 -9.77 -6.37 4.69
C LEU A 408 -9.91 -6.37 6.22
N ALA A 409 -8.83 -6.14 6.96
CA ALA A 409 -8.85 -6.07 8.42
C ALA A 409 -9.70 -4.89 8.92
N ALA A 410 -9.56 -3.71 8.30
CA ALA A 410 -10.37 -2.54 8.63
C ALA A 410 -11.87 -2.78 8.39
N LEU A 411 -12.24 -3.34 7.23
CA LEU A 411 -13.63 -3.70 6.93
C LEU A 411 -14.17 -4.77 7.89
N THR A 412 -13.31 -5.72 8.26
CA THR A 412 -13.65 -6.76 9.25
C THR A 412 -13.91 -6.16 10.63
N ASP A 413 -13.07 -5.23 11.08
CA ASP A 413 -13.24 -4.53 12.36
C ASP A 413 -14.51 -3.66 12.36
N VAL A 414 -14.76 -2.94 11.27
CA VAL A 414 -15.98 -2.15 11.05
C VAL A 414 -17.24 -3.03 11.18
N LEU A 415 -17.24 -4.22 10.57
CA LEU A 415 -18.35 -5.17 10.66
C LEU A 415 -18.51 -5.74 12.08
N LYS A 416 -17.41 -6.06 12.76
CA LYS A 416 -17.45 -6.56 14.15
C LYS A 416 -18.00 -5.50 15.12
N ARG A 417 -17.68 -4.23 14.90
CA ARG A 417 -18.15 -3.11 15.74
C ARG A 417 -19.59 -2.72 15.46
N SER A 418 -19.98 -2.66 14.19
CA SER A 418 -21.36 -2.26 13.82
C SER A 418 -22.36 -3.41 13.92
N GLY A 419 -21.90 -4.65 13.68
CA GLY A 419 -22.77 -5.74 13.24
C GLY A 419 -23.35 -5.49 11.85
N LEU A 420 -23.98 -6.50 11.28
CA LEU A 420 -24.77 -6.35 10.07
C LEU A 420 -26.20 -5.90 10.41
N PRO A 421 -26.77 -4.92 9.69
CA PRO A 421 -28.18 -4.54 9.84
C PRO A 421 -29.09 -5.76 9.65
N GLN A 422 -30.06 -5.95 10.54
CA GLN A 422 -31.07 -7.01 10.43
C GLN A 422 -32.27 -6.46 9.68
N VAL A 423 -32.41 -6.83 8.41
CA VAL A 423 -33.42 -6.28 7.50
C VAL A 423 -34.64 -7.19 7.45
N SER A 424 -35.83 -6.59 7.54
CA SER A 424 -37.13 -7.25 7.38
C SER A 424 -38.14 -6.28 6.77
N ASP A 425 -39.34 -6.75 6.43
CA ASP A 425 -40.44 -5.89 5.98
C ASP A 425 -40.78 -4.79 7.02
N SER A 426 -40.57 -5.07 8.31
CA SER A 426 -40.77 -4.14 9.41
C SER A 426 -39.54 -3.31 9.79
N CYS A 427 -38.36 -3.65 9.25
CA CYS A 427 -37.07 -2.99 9.52
C CYS A 427 -36.31 -2.80 8.20
N PRO A 428 -36.76 -1.88 7.32
CA PRO A 428 -36.09 -1.62 6.05
C PRO A 428 -34.74 -0.93 6.25
N VAL A 429 -33.92 -0.94 5.20
CA VAL A 429 -32.65 -0.20 5.18
C VAL A 429 -32.93 1.29 5.06
N MET A 430 -32.56 2.07 6.08
CA MET A 430 -32.88 3.50 6.15
C MET A 430 -31.66 4.41 5.97
N THR A 431 -30.45 3.93 6.27
CA THR A 431 -29.25 4.77 6.26
C THR A 431 -28.25 4.36 5.19
N PRO A 432 -27.48 5.32 4.62
CA PRO A 432 -26.36 5.01 3.73
C PRO A 432 -25.32 4.07 4.36
N LYS A 433 -25.11 4.18 5.67
CA LYS A 433 -24.28 3.26 6.46
C LYS A 433 -24.80 1.82 6.38
N ASP A 434 -26.10 1.61 6.60
CA ASP A 434 -26.68 0.25 6.58
C ASP A 434 -26.57 -0.38 5.18
N HIS A 435 -26.83 0.41 4.13
CA HIS A 435 -26.61 -0.01 2.75
C HIS A 435 -25.17 -0.45 2.49
N LEU A 436 -24.19 0.34 2.96
CA LEU A 436 -22.77 0.02 2.82
C LEU A 436 -22.40 -1.27 3.58
N LEU A 437 -22.85 -1.41 4.83
CA LEU A 437 -22.57 -2.60 5.65
C LEU A 437 -23.14 -3.87 5.01
N LEU A 438 -24.38 -3.82 4.51
CA LEU A 438 -25.01 -4.94 3.79
C LEU A 438 -24.27 -5.29 2.49
N SER A 439 -23.88 -4.26 1.74
CA SER A 439 -23.13 -4.42 0.48
C SER A 439 -21.78 -5.08 0.68
N VAL A 440 -21.05 -4.71 1.74
CA VAL A 440 -19.67 -5.16 1.98
C VAL A 440 -19.61 -6.40 2.86
N GLY A 441 -20.58 -6.62 3.75
CA GLY A 441 -20.63 -7.74 4.68
C GLY A 441 -20.51 -9.10 4.00
N SER A 442 -21.24 -9.30 2.90
CA SER A 442 -21.16 -10.54 2.11
C SER A 442 -19.77 -10.75 1.48
N ALA A 443 -19.17 -9.69 0.94
CA ALA A 443 -17.86 -9.79 0.32
C ALA A 443 -16.76 -10.07 1.35
N VAL A 444 -16.79 -9.40 2.50
CA VAL A 444 -15.84 -9.67 3.59
C VAL A 444 -15.99 -11.11 4.07
N TYR A 445 -17.21 -11.60 4.30
CA TYR A 445 -17.44 -12.99 4.70
C TYR A 445 -16.83 -14.00 3.71
N LYS A 446 -16.95 -13.75 2.41
CA LYS A 446 -16.43 -14.64 1.35
C LYS A 446 -14.90 -14.70 1.27
N VAL A 447 -14.20 -13.65 1.70
CA VAL A 447 -12.73 -13.55 1.56
C VAL A 447 -12.00 -13.52 2.89
N CYS A 448 -12.69 -13.36 4.01
CA CYS A 448 -12.08 -13.39 5.33
C CYS A 448 -11.38 -14.74 5.56
N PRO A 449 -10.17 -14.76 6.15
CA PRO A 449 -9.48 -16.01 6.47
C PRO A 449 -10.25 -16.93 7.44
N ASN A 450 -11.10 -16.35 8.29
CA ASN A 450 -11.95 -17.08 9.22
C ASN A 450 -13.39 -16.52 9.17
N PRO A 451 -14.21 -16.98 8.21
CA PRO A 451 -15.60 -16.51 8.07
C PRO A 451 -16.47 -16.86 9.28
N ASP A 452 -16.22 -18.00 9.94
CA ASP A 452 -17.03 -18.44 11.09
C ASP A 452 -16.87 -17.50 12.29
N ALA A 453 -15.70 -16.90 12.47
CA ALA A 453 -15.49 -15.85 13.48
C ALA A 453 -16.31 -14.57 13.22
N LEU A 454 -16.90 -14.39 12.03
CA LEU A 454 -17.78 -13.27 11.72
C LEU A 454 -19.26 -13.58 11.94
N ARG A 455 -19.66 -14.85 11.99
CA ARG A 455 -21.08 -15.23 12.11
C ARG A 455 -21.82 -14.52 13.23
N PRO A 456 -21.29 -14.40 14.48
CA PRO A 456 -22.01 -13.75 15.57
C PRO A 456 -22.33 -12.27 15.32
N TYR A 457 -21.58 -11.62 14.42
CA TYR A 457 -21.77 -10.21 14.07
C TYR A 457 -22.67 -10.02 12.86
N LEU A 458 -22.80 -11.05 12.01
CA LEU A 458 -23.62 -11.03 10.81
C LEU A 458 -25.06 -11.46 11.08
N ILE A 459 -25.25 -12.46 11.94
CA ILE A 459 -26.54 -13.04 12.30
C ILE A 459 -26.64 -12.99 13.82
N LYS A 460 -27.50 -12.11 14.34
CA LYS A 460 -27.72 -11.98 15.79
C LYS A 460 -28.66 -13.06 16.32
N ASP A 461 -29.70 -13.37 15.54
CA ASP A 461 -30.69 -14.39 15.85
C ASP A 461 -30.63 -15.49 14.79
N ASN A 462 -29.96 -16.59 15.11
CA ASN A 462 -30.00 -17.80 14.29
C ASN A 462 -30.97 -18.79 14.94
N PRO A 463 -32.27 -18.76 14.60
CA PRO A 463 -33.22 -19.71 15.16
C PRO A 463 -32.77 -21.12 14.83
N ALA A 464 -32.89 -22.03 15.80
CA ALA A 464 -32.63 -23.45 15.59
C ALA A 464 -33.64 -24.00 14.58
N MET A 465 -33.27 -23.99 13.30
CA MET A 465 -34.07 -24.55 12.23
C MET A 465 -34.03 -26.09 12.35
N PRO A 466 -35.18 -26.78 12.44
CA PRO A 466 -35.17 -28.23 12.49
C PRO A 466 -34.53 -28.79 11.22
N VAL A 467 -33.57 -29.70 11.39
CA VAL A 467 -32.99 -30.43 10.25
C VAL A 467 -34.04 -31.41 9.75
N VAL A 468 -34.61 -31.15 8.58
CA VAL A 468 -35.63 -32.00 7.98
C VAL A 468 -34.98 -33.00 7.03
N CYS A 469 -34.81 -34.24 7.47
CA CYS A 469 -34.33 -35.33 6.61
C CYS A 469 -35.46 -35.87 5.72
N ASN A 470 -35.15 -36.25 4.48
CA ASN A 470 -36.08 -36.86 3.52
C ASN A 470 -37.32 -36.02 3.13
N HIS A 471 -37.23 -34.69 3.23
CA HIS A 471 -38.30 -33.82 2.74
C HIS A 471 -38.25 -33.70 1.21
N LYS A 472 -39.36 -34.01 0.53
CA LYS A 472 -39.50 -33.77 -0.92
C LYS A 472 -40.10 -32.38 -1.13
N ILE A 473 -39.30 -31.47 -1.66
CA ILE A 473 -39.76 -30.13 -2.04
C ILE A 473 -40.23 -30.21 -3.49
N LYS A 474 -41.50 -29.86 -3.74
CA LYS A 474 -42.02 -29.73 -5.10
C LYS A 474 -41.74 -28.31 -5.58
N ILE A 475 -40.86 -28.16 -6.56
CA ILE A 475 -40.56 -26.87 -7.18
C ILE A 475 -41.35 -26.80 -8.48
N ASP A 476 -42.42 -26.00 -8.49
CA ASP A 476 -43.10 -25.61 -9.73
C ASP A 476 -42.44 -24.33 -10.25
N ALA A 477 -41.70 -24.44 -11.34
CA ALA A 477 -41.06 -23.30 -12.00
C ALA A 477 -41.87 -22.94 -13.26
N ASN A 478 -42.40 -21.70 -13.30
CA ASN A 478 -43.00 -21.17 -14.52
C ASN A 478 -41.87 -20.73 -15.47
N THR A 479 -41.66 -21.50 -16.55
CA THR A 479 -40.58 -21.29 -17.52
C THR A 479 -41.06 -20.55 -18.78
N ALA A 480 -42.06 -19.69 -18.63
CA ALA A 480 -42.57 -18.83 -19.70
C ALA A 480 -41.61 -17.68 -20.03
#